data_AF-A0A7J7PXH4-F1
#
_entry.id   AF-A0A7J7PXH4-F1
#
_cell.length_a   1.000
_cell.length_b   1.000
_cell.length_c   1.000
_cell.angle_alpha   90.00
_cell.angle_beta   90.00
_cell.angle_gamma   90.00
#
_symmetry.space_group_name_H-M   'P 1'
#
loop_
_entity.id
_entity.type
_entity.pdbx_description
1 polymer ?
#
loop_
_entity_poly.entity_id
_entity_poly.type
_entity_poly.pdbx_seq_one_letter_code
_entity_poly.pdbx_strand_id
1 'polypeptide(L)'
;MQLSQCMSVAEVAQLASLYVPLAAPASTAGRRSSFQTAALLAAAIDTATLPLRCNGFHTAAGPALGSTDLHSLCHLLAGPAANLAALSLQLPPGQLPVTSAVSAQLGSSSGALLSLSSSSSSSSSSSYLLTAGVQLAPEQCLSESLTLRGARVASAGLASSSQAKEALDALLLQRQRDTIGQPCVSHACISPVPMALPLSFPQWLGSSEEACGGSSSSSSAGAGLPNLLLSRPGAAATAAPGALSRLTATASFEGVLAGLSISMQRLVLSGLGRACLEEWGYSVADADELQEQLMQLAGRYSSEAEL
;
A
#
# COMPACT_ATOMS: atom_id res chain seq x y z
N MET A 1 14.47 -20.23 3.18
CA MET A 1 13.94 -18.87 2.94
C MET A 1 13.66 -18.08 4.21
N GLN A 2 13.12 -18.68 5.29
CA GLN A 2 12.91 -17.92 6.55
C GLN A 2 14.22 -17.50 7.24
N LEU A 3 15.27 -18.34 7.22
CA LEU A 3 16.57 -18.00 7.81
C LEU A 3 17.20 -16.77 7.13
N SER A 4 17.24 -16.75 5.79
CA SER A 4 17.74 -15.60 5.02
C SER A 4 16.94 -14.33 5.28
N GLN A 5 15.62 -14.44 5.48
CA GLN A 5 14.80 -13.29 5.87
C GLN A 5 15.20 -12.74 7.24
N CYS A 6 15.37 -13.60 8.25
CA CYS A 6 15.76 -13.18 9.60
C CYS A 6 17.09 -12.41 9.57
N MET A 7 18.11 -12.97 8.91
CA MET A 7 19.43 -12.35 8.78
C MET A 7 19.36 -11.03 8.02
N SER A 8 18.66 -11.00 6.87
CA SER A 8 18.52 -9.77 6.08
C SER A 8 17.83 -8.65 6.85
N VAL A 9 16.82 -8.96 7.66
CA VAL A 9 16.11 -7.95 8.46
C VAL A 9 17.03 -7.43 9.56
N ALA A 10 17.75 -8.31 10.25
CA ALA A 10 18.67 -7.93 11.32
C ALA A 10 19.77 -6.96 10.84
N GLU A 11 20.37 -7.25 9.68
CA GLU A 11 21.45 -6.44 9.11
C GLU A 11 20.91 -5.15 8.44
N VAL A 12 19.91 -5.26 7.56
CA VAL A 12 19.41 -4.11 6.78
C VAL A 12 18.76 -3.07 7.69
N ALA A 13 18.06 -3.50 8.75
CA ALA A 13 17.45 -2.58 9.70
C ALA A 13 18.48 -1.77 10.51
N GLN A 14 19.77 -2.13 10.52
CA GLN A 14 20.80 -1.28 11.16
C GLN A 14 21.40 -0.26 10.21
N LEU A 15 21.41 -0.58 8.91
CA LEU A 15 22.07 0.23 7.89
C LEU A 15 21.11 1.19 7.19
N ALA A 16 19.82 0.83 7.10
CA ALA A 16 18.83 1.62 6.39
C ALA A 16 18.29 2.76 7.25
N SER A 17 18.08 3.95 6.67
CA SER A 17 17.32 5.02 7.35
C SER A 17 15.82 4.73 7.42
N LEU A 18 15.32 3.93 6.47
CA LEU A 18 13.95 3.42 6.43
C LEU A 18 13.96 2.10 5.65
N TYR A 19 13.42 1.04 6.23
CA TYR A 19 13.27 -0.28 5.61
C TYR A 19 11.77 -0.62 5.50
N VAL A 20 11.34 -0.90 4.27
CA VAL A 20 9.95 -1.25 3.95
C VAL A 20 9.91 -2.69 3.44
N PRO A 21 9.64 -3.68 4.31
CA PRO A 21 9.56 -5.06 3.88
C PRO A 21 8.33 -5.27 2.98
N LEU A 22 8.59 -5.71 1.75
CA LEU A 22 7.56 -6.00 0.75
C LEU A 22 7.38 -7.50 0.58
N ALA A 23 6.13 -7.92 0.53
CA ALA A 23 5.70 -9.29 0.32
C ALA A 23 4.63 -9.34 -0.77
N ALA A 24 4.63 -10.43 -1.52
CA ALA A 24 3.56 -10.71 -2.46
C ALA A 24 2.24 -10.87 -1.67
N PRO A 25 1.14 -10.22 -2.07
CA PRO A 25 -0.15 -10.43 -1.43
C PRO A 25 -0.56 -11.90 -1.57
N ALA A 26 -1.00 -12.53 -0.48
CA ALA A 26 -1.48 -13.90 -0.49
C ALA A 26 -2.55 -14.06 -1.59
N SER A 27 -2.34 -15.01 -2.51
CA SER A 27 -3.27 -15.27 -3.63
C SER A 27 -4.57 -15.83 -3.06
N THR A 28 -5.62 -15.01 -3.02
CA THR A 28 -6.93 -15.43 -2.47
C THR A 28 -7.89 -16.00 -3.51
N ALA A 29 -7.62 -15.88 -4.81
CA ALA A 29 -8.38 -16.59 -5.84
C ALA A 29 -7.65 -16.49 -7.18
N GLY A 30 -7.17 -17.62 -7.71
CA GLY A 30 -6.55 -17.72 -9.03
C GLY A 30 -5.03 -17.59 -9.06
N ARG A 31 -4.39 -18.33 -9.99
CA ARG A 31 -2.94 -18.30 -10.24
C ARG A 31 -2.52 -16.87 -10.60
N ARG A 32 -2.02 -16.12 -9.63
CA ARG A 32 -1.35 -14.85 -9.90
C ARG A 32 0.00 -15.14 -10.54
N SER A 33 0.25 -14.60 -11.72
CA SER A 33 1.56 -14.70 -12.35
C SER A 33 2.57 -13.83 -11.59
N SER A 34 3.85 -14.20 -11.64
CA SER A 34 4.94 -13.36 -11.10
C SER A 34 4.87 -11.93 -11.66
N PHE A 35 4.45 -11.79 -12.92
CA PHE A 35 4.17 -10.51 -13.56
C PHE A 35 3.13 -9.68 -12.80
N GLN A 36 2.00 -10.26 -12.40
CA GLN A 36 0.95 -9.53 -11.68
C GLN A 36 1.41 -9.06 -10.30
N THR A 37 2.12 -9.91 -9.57
CA THR A 37 2.72 -9.54 -8.29
C THR A 37 3.72 -8.40 -8.46
N ALA A 38 4.62 -8.51 -9.45
CA ALA A 38 5.59 -7.45 -9.74
C ALA A 38 4.91 -6.14 -10.15
N ALA A 39 3.85 -6.22 -10.96
CA ALA A 39 3.10 -5.06 -11.42
C ALA A 39 2.35 -4.36 -10.27
N LEU A 40 1.79 -5.12 -9.32
CA LEU A 40 1.19 -4.58 -8.11
C LEU A 40 2.23 -3.94 -7.19
N LEU A 41 3.36 -4.59 -6.96
CA LEU A 41 4.44 -4.04 -6.13
C LEU A 41 5.02 -2.77 -6.76
N ALA A 42 5.21 -2.76 -8.08
CA ALA A 42 5.65 -1.58 -8.83
C ALA A 42 4.63 -0.45 -8.70
N ALA A 43 3.34 -0.73 -8.84
CA ALA A 43 2.26 0.25 -8.61
C ALA A 43 2.29 0.82 -7.18
N ALA A 44 2.54 -0.03 -6.17
CA ALA A 44 2.64 0.39 -4.78
C ALA A 44 3.84 1.31 -4.55
N ILE A 45 5.01 0.93 -5.03
CA ILE A 45 6.25 1.70 -4.92
C ILE A 45 6.12 3.02 -5.69
N ASP A 46 5.63 2.99 -6.92
CA ASP A 46 5.44 4.18 -7.77
C ASP A 46 4.49 5.20 -7.12
N THR A 47 3.44 4.72 -6.44
CA THR A 47 2.50 5.58 -5.71
C THR A 47 3.12 6.07 -4.40
N ALA A 48 3.75 5.20 -3.61
CA ALA A 48 4.34 5.58 -2.32
C ALA A 48 5.52 6.55 -2.45
N THR A 49 6.25 6.49 -3.57
CA THR A 49 7.39 7.37 -3.87
C THR A 49 6.98 8.61 -4.67
N LEU A 50 5.70 8.74 -5.05
CA LEU A 50 5.19 9.90 -5.75
C LEU A 50 5.50 11.24 -5.05
N PRO A 51 5.40 11.39 -3.70
CA PRO A 51 5.69 12.66 -3.03
C PRO A 51 7.08 13.22 -3.35
N LEU A 52 8.06 12.34 -3.62
CA LEU A 52 9.45 12.68 -3.93
C LEU A 52 9.61 13.31 -5.33
N ARG A 53 8.62 13.15 -6.20
CA ARG A 53 8.66 13.52 -7.61
C ARG A 53 7.46 14.36 -8.07
N CYS A 54 6.55 14.73 -7.18
CA CYS A 54 5.37 15.54 -7.48
C CYS A 54 5.67 16.99 -7.88
N ASN A 55 6.91 17.47 -7.71
CA ASN A 55 7.26 18.87 -7.90
C ASN A 55 7.01 19.32 -9.35
N GLY A 56 6.15 20.34 -9.53
CA GLY A 56 5.94 21.00 -10.82
C GLY A 56 4.98 20.32 -11.81
N PHE A 57 4.26 19.27 -11.39
CA PHE A 57 3.24 18.65 -12.25
C PHE A 57 1.91 19.40 -12.18
N HIS A 58 1.47 19.92 -13.33
CA HIS A 58 0.20 20.62 -13.51
C HIS A 58 -0.71 19.85 -14.47
N THR A 59 -1.97 19.69 -14.09
CA THR A 59 -3.03 19.13 -14.95
C THR A 59 -4.25 20.04 -14.94
N ALA A 60 -5.24 19.76 -15.80
CA ALA A 60 -6.53 20.44 -15.79
C ALA A 60 -7.27 20.31 -14.43
N ALA A 61 -7.00 19.25 -13.66
CA ALA A 61 -7.57 19.02 -12.32
C ALA A 61 -6.73 19.68 -11.19
N GLY A 62 -5.71 20.46 -11.54
CA GLY A 62 -4.85 21.21 -10.61
C GLY A 62 -3.41 20.70 -10.54
N PRO A 63 -2.57 21.35 -9.69
CA PRO A 63 -1.24 20.87 -9.35
C PRO A 63 -1.29 19.71 -8.35
N ALA A 64 -0.29 18.84 -8.39
CA ALA A 64 -0.06 17.91 -7.28
C ALA A 64 0.25 18.67 -5.98
N LEU A 65 -0.23 18.15 -4.84
CA LEU A 65 -0.06 18.72 -3.51
C LEU A 65 0.69 17.74 -2.60
N GLY A 66 1.39 18.26 -1.59
CA GLY A 66 2.07 17.42 -0.59
C GLY A 66 3.32 16.73 -1.12
N SER A 67 4.13 17.43 -1.89
CA SER A 67 5.49 16.99 -2.20
C SER A 67 6.35 17.04 -0.94
N THR A 68 7.24 16.07 -0.80
CA THR A 68 8.21 16.02 0.31
C THR A 68 9.52 15.42 -0.19
N ASP A 69 10.63 15.72 0.47
CA ASP A 69 11.90 15.06 0.19
C ASP A 69 12.00 13.70 0.91
N LEU A 70 12.97 12.89 0.49
CA LEU A 70 13.16 11.55 1.05
C LEU A 70 13.59 11.63 2.52
N HIS A 71 14.36 12.65 2.89
CA HIS A 71 14.83 12.84 4.25
C HIS A 71 13.68 13.09 5.24
N SER A 72 12.76 14.00 4.89
CA SER A 72 11.58 14.31 5.70
C SER A 72 10.62 13.14 5.78
N LEU A 73 10.46 12.37 4.69
CA LEU A 73 9.65 11.15 4.70
C LEU A 73 10.25 10.07 5.60
N CYS A 74 11.57 9.86 5.53
CA CYS A 74 12.28 8.95 6.44
C CYS A 74 12.17 9.41 7.89
N HIS A 75 12.37 10.70 8.17
CA HIS A 75 12.26 11.25 9.52
C HIS A 75 10.84 11.11 10.09
N LEU A 76 9.81 11.33 9.26
CA LEU A 76 8.42 11.10 9.64
C LEU A 76 8.16 9.65 10.03
N LEU A 77 8.63 8.70 9.21
CA LEU A 77 8.32 7.27 9.35
C LEU A 77 9.25 6.51 10.31
N ALA A 78 10.48 6.97 10.52
CA ALA A 78 11.42 6.33 11.43
C ALA A 78 11.11 6.63 12.91
N GLY A 79 10.41 7.73 13.20
CA GLY A 79 9.99 8.10 14.55
C GLY A 79 11.12 8.02 15.61
N PRO A 80 10.76 7.97 16.90
CA PRO A 80 11.73 7.69 17.98
C PRO A 80 12.03 6.18 18.13
N ALA A 81 11.13 5.31 17.67
CA ALA A 81 11.16 3.87 17.90
C ALA A 81 12.08 3.13 16.92
N ALA A 82 11.83 3.16 15.61
CA ALA A 82 12.67 2.45 14.64
C ALA A 82 12.26 2.71 13.18
N ASN A 83 13.14 2.29 12.29
CA ASN A 83 13.17 2.54 10.85
C ASN A 83 12.36 1.56 9.99
N LEU A 84 11.38 0.82 10.53
CA LEU A 84 10.47 -0.02 9.73
C LEU A 84 9.17 0.72 9.41
N ALA A 85 8.73 0.61 8.15
CA ALA A 85 7.40 1.03 7.74
C ALA A 85 6.70 -0.06 6.93
N ALA A 86 5.40 -0.18 7.13
CA ALA A 86 4.53 -1.08 6.38
C ALA A 86 3.95 -0.36 5.17
N LEU A 87 3.82 -1.07 4.04
CA LEU A 87 3.19 -0.55 2.84
C LEU A 87 1.84 -1.24 2.59
N SER A 88 0.82 -0.43 2.32
CA SER A 88 -0.45 -0.90 1.78
C SER A 88 -0.85 -0.12 0.54
N LEU A 89 -1.62 -0.77 -0.33
CA LEU A 89 -2.07 -0.25 -1.61
C LEU A 89 -3.55 -0.58 -1.81
N GLN A 90 -4.31 0.39 -2.29
CA GLN A 90 -5.70 0.22 -2.70
C GLN A 90 -5.88 0.60 -4.17
N LEU A 91 -6.50 -0.30 -4.93
CA LEU A 91 -6.75 -0.17 -6.37
C LEU A 91 -8.16 -0.69 -6.73
N PRO A 92 -9.01 0.12 -7.39
CA PRO A 92 -8.99 1.58 -7.34
C PRO A 92 -9.25 2.10 -5.91
N PRO A 93 -8.86 3.34 -5.56
CA PRO A 93 -9.27 3.97 -4.31
C PRO A 93 -10.79 4.14 -4.36
N GLY A 94 -11.47 3.91 -3.25
CA GLY A 94 -12.91 4.15 -3.16
C GLY A 94 -13.25 5.60 -3.50
N GLN A 95 -14.54 5.86 -3.77
CA GLN A 95 -14.98 7.19 -4.18
C GLN A 95 -14.91 8.18 -3.01
N LEU A 96 -14.51 9.43 -3.29
CA LEU A 96 -14.51 10.47 -2.26
C LEU A 96 -15.96 10.89 -1.94
N PRO A 97 -16.31 11.06 -0.66
CA PRO A 97 -17.64 11.53 -0.28
C PRO A 97 -17.87 12.95 -0.82
N VAL A 98 -19.06 13.18 -1.36
CA VAL A 98 -19.51 14.55 -1.69
C VAL A 98 -19.77 15.27 -0.37
N THR A 99 -19.24 16.48 -0.21
CA THR A 99 -19.10 17.29 1.01
C THR A 99 -20.37 17.52 1.85
N SER A 100 -21.53 17.00 1.45
CA SER A 100 -22.81 17.17 2.14
C SER A 100 -23.30 15.94 2.93
N ALA A 101 -22.62 14.78 2.88
CA ALA A 101 -23.15 13.51 3.41
C ALA A 101 -22.26 12.78 4.42
N VAL A 102 -21.31 13.47 5.07
CA VAL A 102 -20.35 12.85 6.02
C VAL A 102 -21.04 12.32 7.30
N SER A 103 -22.31 12.67 7.55
CA SER A 103 -22.98 12.42 8.83
C SER A 103 -23.77 11.11 8.94
N ALA A 104 -23.91 10.28 7.90
CA ALA A 104 -25.02 9.33 7.83
C ALA A 104 -24.71 7.82 7.64
N GLN A 105 -23.45 7.37 7.56
CA GLN A 105 -23.18 5.92 7.39
C GLN A 105 -22.15 5.42 8.41
N LEU A 106 -22.62 5.31 9.67
CA LEU A 106 -21.93 4.65 10.77
C LEU A 106 -22.20 3.14 10.72
N GLY A 107 -21.14 2.36 10.50
CA GLY A 107 -21.14 0.91 10.61
C GLY A 107 -19.72 0.38 10.72
N SER A 108 -19.18 0.41 11.94
CA SER A 108 -18.05 -0.36 12.47
C SER A 108 -17.13 -1.05 11.44
N SER A 109 -15.95 -0.45 11.19
CA SER A 109 -14.72 -1.22 10.96
C SER A 109 -13.50 -0.30 10.98
N SER A 110 -12.50 -0.68 11.76
CA SER A 110 -11.19 -0.04 11.95
C SER A 110 -10.31 0.08 10.68
N GLY A 111 -10.91 -0.04 9.50
CA GLY A 111 -10.30 0.07 8.16
C GLY A 111 -10.79 1.27 7.34
N ALA A 112 -11.42 2.28 7.97
CA ALA A 112 -12.16 3.35 7.29
C ALA A 112 -11.39 4.21 6.25
N LEU A 113 -10.05 4.27 6.24
CA LEU A 113 -9.31 4.88 5.10
C LEU A 113 -9.01 3.88 3.97
N LEU A 114 -8.96 2.58 4.26
CA LEU A 114 -8.87 1.52 3.24
C LEU A 114 -10.23 1.22 2.61
N SER A 115 -11.31 1.70 3.23
CA SER A 115 -12.68 1.63 2.74
C SER A 115 -13.25 3.04 2.58
N LEU A 116 -12.62 3.86 1.72
CA LEU A 116 -13.32 4.98 1.08
C LEU A 116 -14.64 4.43 0.52
N SER A 117 -15.76 4.91 1.07
CA SER A 117 -17.03 4.22 1.20
C SER A 117 -17.54 3.56 -0.08
N SER A 118 -17.70 2.24 -0.03
CA SER A 118 -18.47 1.44 -0.97
C SER A 118 -19.97 1.64 -0.71
N SER A 119 -20.49 2.80 -1.09
CA SER A 119 -21.92 3.05 -1.09
C SER A 119 -22.42 2.81 -2.52
N SER A 120 -22.98 1.60 -2.72
CA SER A 120 -23.80 1.14 -3.86
C SER A 120 -23.12 0.85 -5.22
N SER A 121 -23.16 -0.44 -5.55
CA SER A 121 -23.08 -1.12 -6.86
C SER A 121 -21.75 -1.11 -7.66
N SER A 122 -21.20 -2.33 -7.77
CA SER A 122 -20.34 -2.90 -8.85
C SER A 122 -18.83 -2.57 -8.98
N SER A 123 -18.22 -1.70 -8.17
CA SER A 123 -16.74 -1.52 -8.22
C SER A 123 -16.02 -2.17 -7.04
N SER A 124 -15.44 -3.35 -7.25
CA SER A 124 -14.62 -4.11 -6.29
C SER A 124 -13.29 -3.41 -5.98
N SER A 125 -13.30 -2.43 -5.07
CA SER A 125 -12.07 -1.86 -4.51
C SER A 125 -11.28 -2.95 -3.78
N SER A 126 -10.07 -3.24 -4.24
CA SER A 126 -9.19 -4.22 -3.61
C SER A 126 -8.11 -3.52 -2.79
N SER A 127 -8.05 -3.85 -1.49
CA SER A 127 -7.00 -3.42 -0.58
C SER A 127 -5.96 -4.52 -0.42
N TYR A 128 -4.68 -4.17 -0.53
CA TYR A 128 -3.55 -5.06 -0.42
C TYR A 128 -2.61 -4.57 0.68
N LEU A 129 -2.45 -5.37 1.72
CA LEU A 129 -1.34 -5.21 2.65
C LEU A 129 -0.11 -5.91 2.06
N LEU A 130 0.94 -5.14 1.80
CA LEU A 130 2.15 -5.59 1.12
C LEU A 130 3.30 -5.82 2.08
N THR A 131 3.06 -5.70 3.38
CA THR A 131 4.03 -6.06 4.41
C THR A 131 3.48 -7.25 5.19
N ALA A 132 4.20 -8.39 5.13
CA ALA A 132 3.74 -9.63 5.74
C ALA A 132 3.75 -9.56 7.28
N GLY A 133 2.74 -10.16 7.90
CA GLY A 133 2.67 -10.32 9.37
C GLY A 133 2.26 -9.07 10.15
N VAL A 134 2.19 -7.90 9.50
CA VAL A 134 1.79 -6.64 10.12
C VAL A 134 0.27 -6.56 10.21
N GLN A 135 -0.24 -6.01 11.31
CA GLN A 135 -1.66 -5.65 11.43
C GLN A 135 -1.76 -4.15 11.60
N LEU A 136 -2.37 -3.48 10.63
CA LEU A 136 -2.54 -2.03 10.66
C LEU A 136 -3.78 -1.66 11.49
N ALA A 137 -3.69 -1.79 12.81
CA ALA A 137 -4.67 -1.22 13.72
C ALA A 137 -4.44 0.30 13.85
N PRO A 138 -5.50 1.13 13.86
CA PRO A 138 -5.36 2.59 13.96
C PRO A 138 -4.67 3.01 15.26
N GLU A 139 -4.87 2.28 16.35
CA GLU A 139 -4.27 2.56 17.66
C GLU A 139 -2.78 2.25 17.73
N GLN A 140 -2.26 1.43 16.81
CA GLN A 140 -0.84 1.07 16.74
C GLN A 140 -0.10 1.88 15.67
N CYS A 141 -0.73 2.89 15.09
CA CYS A 141 -0.18 3.71 14.01
C CYS A 141 0.51 4.94 14.61
N LEU A 142 1.83 4.99 14.51
CA LEU A 142 2.64 6.08 15.07
C LEU A 142 2.69 7.26 14.10
N SER A 143 3.01 6.95 12.84
CA SER A 143 3.01 7.92 11.76
C SER A 143 2.66 7.28 10.43
N GLU A 144 2.16 8.09 9.50
CA GLU A 144 1.78 7.61 8.18
C GLU A 144 2.05 8.64 7.08
N SER A 145 2.34 8.15 5.88
CA SER A 145 2.37 8.93 4.65
C SER A 145 1.37 8.33 3.67
N LEU A 146 0.35 9.10 3.34
CA LEU A 146 -0.73 8.76 2.42
C LEU A 146 -0.47 9.41 1.08
N THR A 147 -0.56 8.65 0.00
CA THR A 147 -0.50 9.19 -1.37
C THR A 147 -1.73 8.75 -2.13
N LEU A 148 -2.54 9.73 -2.55
CA LEU A 148 -3.74 9.55 -3.33
C LEU A 148 -3.51 10.02 -4.78
N ARG A 149 -3.80 9.16 -5.75
CA ARG A 149 -3.67 9.43 -7.19
C ARG A 149 -4.99 9.28 -7.91
N GLY A 150 -5.26 10.19 -8.84
CA GLY A 150 -6.42 10.09 -9.74
C GLY A 150 -7.73 9.93 -8.99
N ALA A 151 -7.88 10.66 -7.88
CA ALA A 151 -9.09 10.62 -7.06
C ALA A 151 -10.32 10.97 -7.89
N ARG A 152 -11.47 10.36 -7.57
CA ARG A 152 -12.72 10.57 -8.30
C ARG A 152 -13.83 11.00 -7.35
N VAL A 153 -14.64 11.94 -7.82
CA VAL A 153 -15.91 12.32 -7.19
C VAL A 153 -17.02 11.47 -7.80
N ALA A 154 -17.96 11.01 -6.98
CA ALA A 154 -19.04 10.12 -7.40
C ALA A 154 -19.70 10.63 -8.70
N SER A 155 -19.72 9.78 -9.74
CA SER A 155 -20.27 10.04 -11.09
C SER A 155 -19.71 11.23 -11.90
N ALA A 156 -18.85 12.09 -11.34
CA ALA A 156 -18.51 13.42 -11.89
C ALA A 156 -17.10 13.55 -12.51
N GLY A 157 -16.34 12.46 -12.61
CA GLY A 157 -14.98 12.46 -13.19
C GLY A 157 -13.86 12.61 -12.15
N LEU A 158 -12.67 13.03 -12.59
CA LEU A 158 -11.51 13.24 -11.71
C LEU A 158 -11.78 14.41 -10.76
N ALA A 159 -11.54 14.19 -9.46
CA ALA A 159 -11.59 15.22 -8.45
C ALA A 159 -10.45 16.23 -8.65
N SER A 160 -10.70 17.51 -8.35
CA SER A 160 -9.59 18.45 -8.26
C SER A 160 -8.67 18.08 -7.08
N SER A 161 -7.40 18.46 -7.16
CA SER A 161 -6.45 18.19 -6.06
C SER A 161 -6.88 18.84 -4.74
N SER A 162 -7.57 19.99 -4.79
CA SER A 162 -8.11 20.65 -3.60
C SER A 162 -9.30 19.89 -2.99
N GLN A 163 -10.24 19.42 -3.82
CA GLN A 163 -11.38 18.61 -3.36
C GLN A 163 -10.90 17.28 -2.76
N ALA A 164 -9.95 16.64 -3.42
CA ALA A 164 -9.34 15.41 -2.91
C ALA A 164 -8.63 15.63 -1.59
N LYS A 165 -7.98 16.80 -1.41
CA LYS A 165 -7.34 17.18 -0.15
C LYS A 165 -8.34 17.37 0.95
N GLU A 166 -9.34 18.20 0.72
CA GLU A 166 -10.37 18.49 1.72
C GLU A 166 -11.10 17.23 2.19
N ALA A 167 -11.43 16.33 1.25
CA ALA A 167 -12.05 15.06 1.58
C ALA A 167 -11.12 14.13 2.37
N LEU A 168 -9.82 14.07 2.02
CA LEU A 168 -8.84 13.27 2.75
C LEU A 168 -8.59 13.83 4.16
N ASP A 169 -8.45 15.15 4.29
CA ASP A 169 -8.28 15.85 5.57
C ASP A 169 -9.51 15.63 6.47
N ALA A 170 -10.72 15.69 5.92
CA ALA A 170 -11.96 15.40 6.65
C ALA A 170 -11.98 13.95 7.18
N LEU A 171 -11.54 12.97 6.38
CA LEU A 171 -11.47 11.57 6.81
C LEU A 171 -10.39 11.34 7.87
N LEU A 172 -9.25 12.02 7.76
CA LEU A 172 -8.19 11.97 8.77
C LEU A 172 -8.65 12.56 10.10
N LEU A 173 -9.33 13.71 10.06
CA LEU A 173 -9.93 14.33 11.25
C LEU A 173 -11.01 13.45 11.88
N GLN A 174 -11.83 12.77 11.06
CA GLN A 174 -12.83 11.83 11.55
C GLN A 174 -12.16 10.63 12.24
N ARG A 175 -11.14 10.03 11.60
CA ARG A 175 -10.36 8.94 12.21
C ARG A 175 -9.77 9.37 13.56
N GLN A 176 -9.19 10.57 13.63
CA GLN A 176 -8.62 11.09 14.88
C GLN A 176 -9.66 11.21 16.00
N ARG A 177 -10.93 11.49 15.68
CA ARG A 177 -12.02 11.53 16.68
C ARG A 177 -12.46 10.13 17.10
N ASP A 178 -12.46 9.18 16.17
CA ASP A 178 -12.94 7.82 16.42
C ASP A 178 -11.89 6.95 17.14
N THR A 179 -10.61 7.32 17.08
CA THR A 179 -9.51 6.55 17.69
C THR A 179 -9.30 6.97 19.14
N ILE A 180 -9.55 6.07 20.08
CA ILE A 180 -9.26 6.27 21.50
C ILE A 180 -7.78 5.89 21.72
N GLY A 181 -6.85 6.79 21.39
CA GLY A 181 -5.42 6.46 21.43
C GLY A 181 -4.50 7.63 21.08
N GLN A 182 -3.22 7.32 20.88
CA GLN A 182 -2.22 8.32 20.50
C GLN A 182 -2.51 8.91 19.10
N PRO A 183 -2.31 10.23 18.91
CA PRO A 183 -2.53 10.86 17.61
C PRO A 183 -1.47 10.39 16.61
N CYS A 184 -1.90 9.76 15.52
CA CYS A 184 -1.02 9.42 14.40
C CYS A 184 -0.62 10.70 13.65
N VAL A 185 0.69 10.93 13.50
CA VAL A 185 1.21 12.01 12.65
C VAL A 185 1.03 11.59 11.19
N SER A 186 0.36 12.42 10.39
CA SER A 186 0.06 12.07 8.99
C SER A 186 0.64 13.10 8.00
N HIS A 187 1.21 12.58 6.93
CA HIS A 187 1.54 13.32 5.72
C HIS A 187 0.61 12.88 4.59
N ALA A 188 0.13 13.83 3.79
CA ALA A 188 -0.77 13.57 2.68
C ALA A 188 -0.24 14.17 1.38
N CYS A 189 -0.10 13.33 0.36
CA CYS A 189 0.27 13.69 -0.99
C CYS A 189 -0.86 13.38 -1.96
N ILE A 190 -1.17 14.31 -2.85
CA ILE A 190 -2.34 14.20 -3.74
C ILE A 190 -1.90 14.56 -5.14
N SER A 191 -2.08 13.61 -6.06
CA SER A 191 -1.85 13.82 -7.46
C SER A 191 -3.15 13.66 -8.25
N PRO A 192 -3.51 14.63 -9.09
CA PRO A 192 -4.66 14.48 -9.98
C PRO A 192 -4.39 13.47 -11.11
N VAL A 193 -3.13 13.07 -11.32
CA VAL A 193 -2.72 12.15 -12.39
C VAL A 193 -2.99 10.71 -11.95
N PRO A 194 -3.89 9.97 -12.65
CA PRO A 194 -4.12 8.55 -12.38
C PRO A 194 -2.88 7.72 -12.70
N MET A 195 -2.86 6.45 -12.28
CA MET A 195 -1.70 5.60 -12.50
C MET A 195 -1.55 5.23 -13.99
N ALA A 196 -0.34 5.36 -14.52
CA ALA A 196 0.00 4.84 -15.84
C ALA A 196 0.20 3.31 -15.72
N LEU A 197 -0.88 2.55 -15.85
CA LEU A 197 -0.79 1.10 -15.89
C LEU A 197 -0.48 0.62 -17.32
N PRO A 198 0.41 -0.37 -17.51
CA PRO A 198 0.62 -0.97 -18.82
C PRO A 198 -0.67 -1.60 -19.33
N LEU A 199 -0.93 -1.53 -20.64
CA LEU A 199 -2.19 -1.95 -21.29
C LEU A 199 -2.60 -3.41 -21.04
N SER A 200 -1.68 -4.24 -20.54
CA SER A 200 -1.88 -5.64 -20.16
C SER A 200 -2.08 -5.87 -18.65
N PHE A 201 -2.24 -4.80 -17.86
CA PHE A 201 -2.67 -4.93 -16.47
C PHE A 201 -4.04 -5.63 -16.45
N PRO A 202 -4.26 -6.63 -15.57
CA PRO A 202 -5.41 -7.51 -15.73
C PRO A 202 -6.73 -6.73 -15.70
N GLN A 203 -7.79 -7.29 -16.27
CA GLN A 203 -9.15 -6.75 -16.22
C GLN A 203 -9.83 -6.94 -14.84
N TRP A 204 -9.08 -7.38 -13.82
CA TRP A 204 -9.50 -7.56 -12.42
C TRP A 204 -9.94 -6.29 -11.68
N LEU A 205 -9.70 -5.09 -12.22
CA LEU A 205 -10.17 -3.83 -11.64
C LEU A 205 -11.62 -3.48 -12.07
N GLY A 206 -12.28 -4.40 -12.79
CA GLY A 206 -13.62 -4.25 -13.37
C GLY A 206 -13.55 -3.65 -14.78
N SER A 207 -14.24 -4.15 -15.80
CA SER A 207 -15.54 -4.83 -15.81
C SER A 207 -15.48 -6.26 -16.39
N SER A 208 -16.07 -7.21 -15.65
CA SER A 208 -16.85 -8.28 -16.27
C SER A 208 -18.22 -7.71 -16.58
N GLU A 209 -18.30 -6.85 -17.60
CA GLU A 209 -19.57 -6.71 -18.31
C GLU A 209 -19.56 -7.84 -19.33
N GLU A 210 -20.37 -8.83 -19.01
CA GLU A 210 -20.75 -9.91 -19.89
C GLU A 210 -20.99 -9.37 -21.29
N ALA A 211 -20.27 -9.96 -22.23
CA ALA A 211 -20.79 -10.15 -23.57
C ALA A 211 -22.13 -10.90 -23.46
N CYS A 212 -23.22 -10.17 -23.24
CA CYS A 212 -24.58 -10.68 -23.30
C CYS A 212 -25.40 -9.82 -24.27
N GLY A 213 -25.43 -10.30 -25.51
CA GLY A 213 -26.54 -10.23 -26.47
C GLY A 213 -27.48 -9.03 -26.46
N GLY A 214 -27.32 -8.16 -27.46
CA GLY A 214 -28.38 -7.30 -27.99
C GLY A 214 -28.38 -7.37 -29.52
N SER A 215 -29.00 -8.40 -30.08
CA SER A 215 -29.14 -8.64 -31.52
C SER A 215 -29.80 -7.46 -32.23
N SER A 216 -29.13 -6.89 -33.24
CA SER A 216 -29.79 -6.26 -34.39
C SER A 216 -28.89 -6.31 -35.63
N SER A 217 -29.12 -7.38 -36.41
CA SER A 217 -29.08 -7.48 -37.88
C SER A 217 -28.25 -6.46 -38.69
N SER A 218 -27.15 -6.92 -39.30
CA SER A 218 -27.09 -7.30 -40.73
C SER A 218 -25.66 -7.28 -41.30
N SER A 219 -25.30 -8.40 -41.95
CA SER A 219 -24.35 -8.55 -43.08
C SER A 219 -23.00 -7.83 -43.05
N SER A 220 -21.91 -8.60 -42.85
CA SER A 220 -20.95 -8.94 -43.92
C SER A 220 -19.77 -9.72 -43.35
N ALA A 221 -19.43 -10.81 -44.03
CA ALA A 221 -18.26 -11.62 -43.75
C ALA A 221 -16.99 -10.87 -44.16
N GLY A 222 -16.08 -10.70 -43.21
CA GLY A 222 -14.74 -10.19 -43.46
C GLY A 222 -13.86 -10.50 -42.25
N ALA A 223 -12.95 -11.45 -42.41
CA ALA A 223 -11.96 -11.81 -41.40
C ALA A 223 -11.13 -10.56 -41.02
N GLY A 224 -11.30 -10.08 -39.79
CA GLY A 224 -10.64 -8.89 -39.27
C GLY A 224 -10.02 -9.18 -37.91
N LEU A 225 -8.70 -9.00 -37.83
CA LEU A 225 -7.89 -9.01 -36.60
C LEU A 225 -8.54 -8.17 -35.49
N PRO A 226 -8.36 -8.50 -34.19
CA PRO A 226 -8.91 -7.70 -33.10
C PRO A 226 -8.28 -6.30 -33.13
N ASN A 227 -9.09 -5.33 -33.55
CA ASN A 227 -8.74 -3.92 -33.70
C ASN A 227 -8.71 -3.22 -32.33
N LEU A 228 -7.81 -3.66 -31.44
CA LEU A 228 -7.59 -3.12 -30.09
C LEU A 228 -6.35 -2.21 -30.02
N LEU A 229 -6.02 -1.48 -31.09
CA LEU A 229 -4.79 -0.68 -31.14
C LEU A 229 -4.92 0.80 -31.45
N LEU A 230 -6.12 1.39 -31.49
CA LEU A 230 -6.26 2.85 -31.55
C LEU A 230 -7.52 3.33 -30.83
N SER A 231 -7.58 3.09 -29.51
CA SER A 231 -8.47 3.86 -28.65
C SER A 231 -7.97 5.31 -28.61
N ARG A 232 -8.71 6.17 -29.30
CA ARG A 232 -8.66 7.64 -29.28
C ARG A 232 -8.11 8.19 -27.93
N PRO A 233 -7.15 9.14 -27.93
CA PRO A 233 -6.50 9.65 -26.71
C PRO A 233 -7.45 10.36 -25.71
N GLY A 234 -8.73 10.49 -26.02
CA GLY A 234 -9.76 11.03 -25.12
C GLY A 234 -10.57 10.00 -24.32
N ALA A 235 -10.61 8.71 -24.71
CA ALA A 235 -11.46 7.69 -24.07
C ALA A 235 -10.68 6.67 -23.22
N ALA A 236 -9.35 6.64 -23.32
CA ALA A 236 -8.50 5.83 -22.44
C ALA A 236 -8.26 6.49 -21.07
N ALA A 237 -8.39 7.82 -20.98
CA ALA A 237 -8.26 8.58 -19.72
C ALA A 237 -9.41 8.26 -18.73
N THR A 238 -10.54 7.74 -19.21
CA THR A 238 -11.65 7.28 -18.37
C THR A 238 -11.42 5.91 -17.72
N ALA A 239 -10.36 5.17 -18.09
CA ALA A 239 -10.10 3.81 -17.63
C ALA A 239 -8.85 3.64 -16.73
N ALA A 240 -8.00 4.67 -16.59
CA ALA A 240 -6.86 4.58 -15.70
C ALA A 240 -7.33 4.61 -14.23
N PRO A 241 -7.09 3.56 -13.43
CA PRO A 241 -7.53 3.52 -12.05
C PRO A 241 -6.72 4.53 -11.23
N GLY A 242 -7.41 5.18 -10.28
CA GLY A 242 -6.72 5.86 -9.21
C GLY A 242 -5.95 4.86 -8.34
N ALA A 243 -5.17 5.37 -7.40
CA ALA A 243 -4.52 4.55 -6.38
C ALA A 243 -4.41 5.29 -5.06
N LEU A 244 -4.51 4.56 -3.95
CA LEU A 244 -4.13 5.05 -2.63
C LEU A 244 -3.03 4.16 -2.09
N SER A 245 -1.85 4.70 -1.83
CA SER A 245 -0.81 4.01 -1.08
C SER A 245 -0.64 4.62 0.29
N ARG A 246 -0.37 3.78 1.28
CA ARG A 246 -0.14 4.18 2.66
C ARG A 246 1.12 3.52 3.18
N LEU A 247 2.11 4.35 3.52
CA LEU A 247 3.27 3.98 4.32
C LEU A 247 2.94 4.23 5.79
N THR A 248 3.20 3.27 6.66
CA THR A 248 2.83 3.38 8.08
C THR A 248 3.93 2.86 8.98
N ALA A 249 4.39 3.72 9.90
CA ALA A 249 5.16 3.31 11.06
C ALA A 249 4.20 2.76 12.11
N THR A 250 4.43 1.54 12.60
CA THR A 250 3.49 0.86 13.48
C THR A 250 4.19 0.02 14.55
N ALA A 251 3.61 0.01 15.76
CA ALA A 251 4.06 -0.85 16.86
C ALA A 251 3.88 -2.35 16.56
N SER A 252 3.02 -2.72 15.60
CA SER A 252 2.80 -4.13 15.22
C SER A 252 4.04 -4.84 14.67
N PHE A 253 5.11 -4.11 14.32
CA PHE A 253 6.40 -4.70 13.98
C PHE A 253 7.07 -5.43 15.15
N GLU A 254 6.74 -5.12 16.40
CA GLU A 254 7.24 -5.84 17.59
C GLU A 254 6.99 -7.35 17.45
N GLY A 255 5.73 -7.73 17.21
CA GLY A 255 5.34 -9.14 17.08
C GLY A 255 5.96 -9.83 15.86
N VAL A 256 6.19 -9.09 14.77
CA VAL A 256 6.85 -9.63 13.57
C VAL A 256 8.32 -9.92 13.86
N LEU A 257 9.03 -8.98 14.48
CA LEU A 257 10.45 -9.12 14.82
C LEU A 257 10.68 -10.20 15.88
N ALA A 258 9.85 -10.25 16.92
CA ALA A 258 9.87 -11.33 17.91
C ALA A 258 9.56 -12.70 17.27
N GLY A 259 8.62 -12.75 16.31
CA GLY A 259 8.34 -13.96 15.55
C GLY A 259 9.54 -14.41 14.69
N LEU A 260 10.28 -13.48 14.11
CA LEU A 260 11.50 -13.76 13.35
C LEU A 260 12.63 -14.26 14.27
N SER A 261 12.85 -13.65 15.44
CA SER A 261 13.88 -14.09 16.39
C SER A 261 13.63 -15.52 16.89
N ILE A 262 12.39 -15.85 17.27
CA ILE A 262 11.99 -17.21 17.66
C ILE A 262 12.16 -18.20 16.51
N SER A 263 11.85 -17.79 15.29
CA SER A 263 12.00 -18.64 14.10
C SER A 263 13.47 -18.87 13.78
N MET A 264 14.32 -17.85 13.91
CA MET A 264 15.76 -17.95 13.75
C MET A 264 16.35 -18.93 14.76
N GLN A 265 16.02 -18.79 16.05
CA GLN A 265 16.48 -19.72 17.09
C GLN A 265 16.13 -21.17 16.77
N ARG A 266 14.87 -21.44 16.37
CA ARG A 266 14.43 -22.79 15.99
C ARG A 266 15.19 -23.34 14.78
N LEU A 267 15.48 -22.49 13.79
CA LEU A 267 16.22 -22.88 12.59
C LEU A 267 17.70 -23.14 12.89
N VAL A 268 18.33 -22.31 13.73
CA VAL A 268 19.73 -22.49 14.19
C VAL A 268 19.91 -23.75 15.02
N LEU A 269 18.89 -24.16 15.78
CA LEU A 269 18.91 -25.43 16.53
C LEU A 269 18.67 -26.64 15.62
N SER A 270 18.13 -26.44 14.41
CA SER A 270 17.92 -27.52 13.45
C SER A 270 19.21 -27.87 12.72
N GLY A 271 19.45 -29.17 12.48
CA GLY A 271 20.64 -29.62 11.75
C GLY A 271 20.76 -29.02 10.34
N LEU A 272 19.63 -28.85 9.65
CA LEU A 272 19.60 -28.22 8.31
C LEU A 272 19.94 -26.73 8.35
N GLY A 273 19.46 -26.00 9.36
CA GLY A 273 19.77 -24.58 9.50
C GLY A 273 21.24 -24.35 9.84
N ARG A 274 21.84 -25.20 10.68
CA ARG A 274 23.29 -25.14 10.97
C ARG A 274 24.14 -25.39 9.74
N ALA A 275 23.84 -26.46 9.00
CA ALA A 275 24.56 -26.76 7.75
C ALA A 275 24.48 -25.59 6.76
N CYS A 276 23.32 -24.94 6.67
CA CYS A 276 23.12 -23.75 5.84
C CYS A 276 23.95 -22.54 6.30
N LEU A 277 24.07 -22.31 7.61
CA LEU A 277 24.91 -21.23 8.16
C LEU A 277 26.39 -21.49 7.93
N GLU A 278 26.83 -22.73 8.16
CA GLU A 278 28.21 -23.15 7.91
C GLU A 278 28.57 -22.99 6.42
N GLU A 279 27.66 -23.35 5.50
CA GLU A 279 27.83 -23.13 4.05
C GLU A 279 27.97 -21.65 3.70
N TRP A 280 27.25 -20.76 4.41
CA TRP A 280 27.35 -19.31 4.23
C TRP A 280 28.53 -18.67 4.99
N GLY A 281 29.29 -19.46 5.75
CA GLY A 281 30.43 -18.99 6.54
C GLY A 281 30.05 -18.31 7.85
N TYR A 282 28.81 -18.46 8.31
CA TYR A 282 28.36 -17.94 9.61
C TYR A 282 28.53 -19.00 10.70
N SER A 283 29.07 -18.56 11.84
CA SER A 283 29.11 -19.35 13.05
C SER A 283 27.78 -19.30 13.80
N VAL A 284 27.59 -20.21 14.75
CA VAL A 284 26.43 -20.17 15.67
C VAL A 284 26.44 -18.89 16.50
N ALA A 285 27.63 -18.40 16.87
CA ALA A 285 27.76 -17.15 17.63
C ALA A 285 27.27 -15.94 16.84
N ASP A 286 27.55 -15.88 15.53
CA ASP A 286 27.04 -14.81 14.67
C ASP A 286 25.51 -14.86 14.58
N ALA A 287 24.93 -16.07 14.53
CA ALA A 287 23.49 -16.25 14.53
C ALA A 287 22.84 -15.81 15.85
N ASP A 288 23.49 -16.06 16.99
CA ASP A 288 23.03 -15.59 18.30
C ASP A 288 23.09 -14.06 18.40
N GLU A 289 24.14 -13.43 17.85
CA GLU A 289 24.25 -11.96 17.78
C GLU A 289 23.13 -11.36 16.93
N LEU A 290 22.89 -11.88 15.74
CA LEU A 290 21.79 -11.44 14.87
C LEU A 290 20.41 -11.63 15.53
N GLN A 291 20.24 -12.71 16.31
CA GLN A 291 19.02 -12.93 17.08
C GLN A 291 18.85 -11.86 18.18
N GLU A 292 19.93 -11.53 18.90
CA GLU A 292 19.91 -10.47 19.90
C GLU A 292 19.54 -9.13 19.26
N GLN A 293 20.12 -8.81 18.11
CA GLN A 293 19.80 -7.60 17.36
C GLN A 293 18.31 -7.53 16.96
N LEU A 294 17.70 -8.64 16.51
CA LEU A 294 16.26 -8.70 16.23
C LEU A 294 15.41 -8.45 17.48
N MET A 295 15.82 -8.98 18.64
CA MET A 295 15.14 -8.75 19.92
C MET A 295 15.27 -7.31 20.39
N GLN A 296 16.46 -6.72 20.25
CA GLN A 296 16.69 -5.30 20.54
C GLN A 296 15.82 -4.41 19.64
N LEU A 297 15.74 -4.73 18.34
CA LEU A 297 14.86 -4.03 17.40
C LEU A 297 13.38 -4.18 17.78
N ALA A 298 12.94 -5.39 18.16
CA ALA A 298 11.56 -5.62 18.61
C ALA A 298 11.24 -4.77 19.86
N GLY A 299 12.17 -4.72 20.82
CA GLY A 299 12.04 -3.92 22.04
C GLY A 299 11.93 -2.42 21.79
N ARG A 300 12.37 -1.91 20.64
CA ARG A 300 12.14 -0.50 20.28
C ARG A 300 10.70 -0.21 19.85
N TYR A 301 9.95 -1.22 19.44
CA TYR A 301 8.54 -1.11 19.06
C TYR A 301 7.57 -1.37 20.22
N SER A 302 8.07 -1.80 21.39
CA SER A 302 7.20 -2.02 22.54
C SER A 302 6.69 -0.68 23.08
N SER A 303 5.36 -0.61 23.26
CA SER A 303 4.66 0.60 23.68
C SER A 303 4.97 1.03 25.13
N GLU A 304 5.74 0.24 25.88
CA GLU A 304 6.07 0.51 27.30
C GLU A 304 7.26 1.47 27.49
N ALA A 305 7.99 1.83 26.43
CA ALA A 305 9.20 2.64 26.54
C ALA A 305 8.98 4.18 26.65
N GLU A 306 7.73 4.67 26.62
CA GLU A 306 7.40 6.10 26.64
C GLU A 306 6.53 6.56 27.84
N LEU A 307 6.58 5.87 28.98
CA LEU A 307 6.05 6.34 30.28
C LEU A 307 7.18 6.64 31.27
#